data_AF-A0A5K1G454-F1
#
_entry.id   AF-A0A5K1G454-F1
#
_cell.length_a   1.000
_cell.length_b   1.000
_cell.length_c   1.000
_cell.angle_alpha   90.00
_cell.angle_beta   90.00
_cell.angle_gamma   90.00
#
_symmetry.space_group_name_H-M   'P 1'
#
loop_
_entity.id
_entity.type
_entity.pdbx_description
1 polymer ?
#
loop_
_entity_poly.entity_id
_entity_poly.type
_entity_poly.pdbx_seq_one_letter_code
_entity_poly.pdbx_strand_id
1 'polypeptide(L)'
;VSFACVKVTAICPIRLLERVSDLLRWQHRHPSFHLPWKVDCMPILTDSSPLYHTRSAPPPLSDKEEADLQLAHKRLEKLASKCSELYLPLLVDAEYTSVQPAIDYFTYSASISFNKRDVPIVFGTIQAYLKDAEERVVKVAEDAERRGIMVGLKLVRGAYISRETKLASSLQADSPIHSCIRDTHECYDSCAAFMLEKVAKGSGSVVLATHNINS
;
A
#
# COMPACT_ATOMS: atom_id res chain seq x y z
N VAL A 1 -9.73 -16.45 11.18
CA VAL A 1 -10.49 -15.22 10.85
C VAL A 1 -10.72 -15.22 9.35
N SER A 2 -11.96 -14.99 8.91
CA SER A 2 -12.29 -14.90 7.48
C SER A 2 -12.05 -13.47 7.00
N PHE A 3 -11.60 -13.31 5.76
CA PHE A 3 -11.41 -12.01 5.10
C PHE A 3 -12.18 -11.99 3.78
N ALA A 4 -12.77 -10.84 3.46
CA ALA A 4 -13.02 -10.49 2.08
C ALA A 4 -11.72 -10.00 1.45
N CYS A 5 -11.44 -10.36 0.20
CA CYS A 5 -10.25 -9.90 -0.51
C CYS A 5 -10.65 -9.09 -1.74
N VAL A 6 -9.94 -7.99 -2.00
CA VAL A 6 -10.14 -7.15 -3.18
C VAL A 6 -8.82 -6.82 -3.86
N LYS A 7 -8.83 -6.84 -5.19
CA LYS A 7 -7.78 -6.24 -6.02
C LYS A 7 -8.29 -4.90 -6.53
N VAL A 8 -7.55 -3.81 -6.28
CA VAL A 8 -7.97 -2.48 -6.75
C VAL A 8 -8.01 -2.43 -8.27
N THR A 9 -7.16 -3.19 -8.96
CA THR A 9 -7.20 -3.36 -10.43
C THR A 9 -8.48 -3.99 -10.97
N ALA A 10 -9.28 -4.64 -10.13
CA ALA A 10 -10.61 -5.14 -10.52
C ALA A 10 -11.70 -4.04 -10.48
N ILE A 11 -11.45 -2.92 -9.77
CA ILE A 11 -12.43 -1.84 -9.58
C ILE A 11 -11.96 -0.49 -10.13
N CYS A 12 -10.70 -0.39 -10.57
CA CYS A 12 -10.08 0.77 -11.19
C CYS A 12 -9.24 0.33 -12.40
N PRO A 13 -9.33 0.99 -13.58
CA PRO A 13 -8.48 0.68 -14.71
C PRO A 13 -6.99 0.75 -14.36
N ILE A 14 -6.21 -0.25 -14.79
CA ILE A 14 -4.75 -0.32 -14.52
C ILE A 14 -4.04 0.96 -14.99
N ARG A 15 -4.36 1.44 -16.20
CA ARG A 15 -3.75 2.66 -16.74
C ARG A 15 -3.98 3.88 -15.84
N LEU A 16 -5.14 3.97 -15.21
CA LEU A 16 -5.44 5.06 -14.27
C LEU A 16 -4.61 4.92 -12.99
N LEU A 17 -4.45 3.70 -12.47
CA LEU A 17 -3.60 3.43 -11.31
C LEU A 17 -2.12 3.74 -11.57
N GLU A 18 -1.62 3.47 -12.78
CA GLU A 18 -0.27 3.85 -13.19
C GLU A 18 -0.11 5.37 -13.16
N ARG A 19 -1.06 6.10 -13.76
CA ARG A 19 -1.04 7.57 -13.77
C ARG A 19 -1.14 8.19 -12.38
N VAL A 20 -2.02 7.67 -11.53
CA VAL A 20 -2.15 8.10 -10.13
C VAL A 20 -0.84 7.83 -9.38
N SER A 21 -0.23 6.66 -9.59
CA SER A 21 1.04 6.32 -8.95
C SER A 21 2.18 7.24 -9.39
N ASP A 22 2.24 7.62 -10.67
CA ASP A 22 3.22 8.60 -11.15
C ASP A 22 3.02 9.99 -10.55
N LEU A 23 1.78 10.46 -10.47
CA LEU A 23 1.44 11.74 -9.85
C LEU A 23 1.79 11.75 -8.35
N LEU A 24 1.55 10.65 -7.63
CA LEU A 24 1.92 10.49 -6.22
C LEU A 24 3.44 10.49 -6.02
N ARG A 25 4.20 9.79 -6.88
CA ARG A 25 5.67 9.83 -6.87
C ARG A 25 6.21 11.22 -7.20
N TRP A 26 5.56 11.93 -8.12
CA TRP A 26 5.95 13.27 -8.50
C TRP A 26 5.75 14.24 -7.34
N GLN A 27 4.58 14.19 -6.69
CA GLN A 27 4.30 14.98 -5.47
C GLN A 27 5.26 14.63 -4.33
N HIS A 28 5.64 13.35 -4.16
CA HIS A 28 6.60 12.98 -3.13
C HIS A 28 7.97 13.65 -3.34
N ARG A 29 8.44 13.78 -4.60
CA ARG A 29 9.66 14.53 -4.94
C ARG A 29 9.49 16.06 -4.90
N HIS A 30 8.28 16.54 -5.11
CA HIS A 30 7.97 17.96 -5.18
C HIS A 30 6.80 18.25 -4.23
N PRO A 31 7.05 18.38 -2.91
CA PRO A 31 5.97 18.53 -1.93
C PRO A 31 5.06 19.74 -2.14
N SER A 32 5.52 20.76 -2.87
CA SER A 32 4.72 21.92 -3.28
C SER A 32 3.73 21.62 -4.42
N PHE A 33 3.88 20.48 -5.11
CA PHE A 33 2.99 20.07 -6.18
C PHE A 33 1.65 19.58 -5.61
N HIS A 34 0.59 20.30 -5.94
CA HIS A 34 -0.75 20.00 -5.46
C HIS A 34 -1.49 19.06 -6.41
N LEU A 35 -2.15 18.05 -5.85
CA LEU A 35 -3.01 17.11 -6.56
C LEU A 35 -4.46 17.40 -6.16
N PRO A 36 -5.27 18.06 -7.02
CA PRO A 36 -6.59 18.56 -6.62
C PRO A 36 -7.59 17.44 -6.27
N TRP A 37 -7.42 16.26 -6.85
CA TRP A 37 -8.24 15.08 -6.58
C TRP A 37 -7.79 14.26 -5.36
N LYS A 38 -6.61 14.56 -4.78
CA LYS A 38 -6.03 13.74 -3.71
C LYS A 38 -6.73 14.05 -2.38
N VAL A 39 -7.31 13.03 -1.78
CA VAL A 39 -7.91 13.11 -0.44
C VAL A 39 -6.89 12.78 0.65
N ASP A 40 -7.26 13.01 1.91
CA ASP A 40 -6.43 12.62 3.06
C ASP A 40 -6.18 11.10 3.07
N CYS A 41 -4.92 10.73 3.29
CA CYS A 41 -4.46 9.35 3.34
C CYS A 41 -3.22 9.26 4.24
N MET A 42 -2.96 8.07 4.79
CA MET A 42 -1.69 7.81 5.49
C MET A 42 -0.52 7.80 4.49
N PRO A 43 0.75 7.89 4.96
CA PRO A 43 1.92 7.88 4.09
C PRO A 43 1.95 6.66 3.14
N ILE A 44 2.12 6.94 1.84
CA ILE A 44 2.14 5.93 0.76
C ILE A 44 3.58 5.57 0.39
N LEU A 45 4.45 6.58 0.34
CA LEU A 45 5.83 6.51 -0.10
C LEU A 45 6.76 6.95 1.03
N THR A 46 7.98 6.46 0.96
CA THR A 46 9.06 6.69 1.91
C THR A 46 10.31 7.21 1.20
N ASP A 47 11.34 7.60 1.96
CA ASP A 47 12.55 8.16 1.36
C ASP A 47 13.32 7.07 0.59
N SER A 48 13.17 5.81 1.01
CA SER A 48 13.71 4.62 0.33
C SER A 48 12.82 4.09 -0.81
N SER A 49 11.62 4.66 -1.02
CA SER A 49 10.69 4.14 -2.04
C SER A 49 11.22 4.32 -3.47
N PRO A 50 10.96 3.35 -4.38
CA PRO A 50 11.43 3.44 -5.76
C PRO A 50 10.66 4.48 -6.57
N LEU A 51 11.39 5.51 -7.01
CA LEU A 51 10.82 6.64 -7.77
C LEU A 51 11.15 6.60 -9.28
N TYR A 52 11.91 5.59 -9.73
CA TYR A 52 12.44 5.51 -11.11
C TYR A 52 11.36 5.38 -12.19
N HIS A 53 10.13 5.01 -11.83
CA HIS A 53 8.97 4.93 -12.74
C HIS A 53 8.63 6.30 -13.33
N THR A 54 8.78 7.37 -12.55
CA THR A 54 8.40 8.74 -12.96
C THR A 54 9.67 9.56 -13.13
N ARG A 55 10.11 9.82 -14.36
CA ARG A 55 11.38 10.55 -14.61
C ARG A 55 11.18 12.03 -14.92
N SER A 56 9.99 12.37 -15.39
CA SER A 56 9.57 13.71 -15.76
C SER A 56 8.23 14.02 -15.12
N ALA A 57 7.85 15.30 -15.10
CA ALA A 57 6.54 15.73 -14.62
C ALA A 57 5.43 15.01 -15.40
N PRO A 58 4.58 14.20 -14.73
CA PRO A 58 3.44 13.59 -15.38
C PRO A 58 2.34 14.66 -15.62
N PRO A 59 1.59 14.56 -16.73
CA PRO A 59 0.46 15.46 -16.96
C PRO A 59 -0.63 15.23 -15.89
N PRO A 60 -1.40 16.27 -15.53
CA PRO A 60 -2.55 16.13 -14.63
C PRO A 60 -3.57 15.15 -15.21
N LEU A 61 -4.36 14.52 -14.33
CA LEU A 61 -5.47 13.69 -14.77
C LEU A 61 -6.45 14.53 -15.60
N SER A 62 -7.07 13.92 -16.60
CA SER A 62 -8.21 14.53 -17.30
C SER A 62 -9.46 14.47 -16.43
N ASP A 63 -10.46 15.31 -16.70
CA ASP A 63 -11.74 15.31 -15.99
C ASP A 63 -12.38 13.91 -15.95
N LYS A 64 -12.26 13.15 -17.06
CA LYS A 64 -12.74 11.78 -17.14
C LYS A 64 -11.99 10.84 -16.18
N GLU A 65 -10.67 10.96 -16.10
CA GLU A 65 -9.85 10.14 -15.21
C GLU A 65 -10.08 10.50 -13.75
N GLU A 66 -10.29 11.77 -13.42
CA GLU A 66 -10.68 12.18 -12.07
C GLU A 66 -12.06 11.62 -11.71
N ALA A 67 -13.04 11.65 -12.63
CA ALA A 67 -14.35 11.04 -12.43
C ALA A 67 -14.26 9.51 -12.25
N ASP A 68 -13.44 8.83 -13.05
CA ASP A 68 -13.20 7.39 -12.93
C ASP A 68 -12.49 7.03 -11.61
N LEU A 69 -11.55 7.88 -11.16
CA LEU A 69 -10.86 7.74 -9.87
C LEU A 69 -11.85 7.88 -8.71
N GLN A 70 -12.71 8.89 -8.74
CA GLN A 70 -13.78 9.07 -7.75
C GLN A 70 -14.75 7.88 -7.73
N LEU A 71 -15.09 7.33 -8.90
CA LEU A 71 -15.96 6.16 -8.98
C LEU A 71 -15.29 4.91 -8.40
N ALA A 72 -13.98 4.73 -8.61
CA ALA A 72 -13.22 3.67 -7.96
C ALA A 72 -13.20 3.81 -6.43
N HIS A 73 -13.07 5.03 -5.90
CA HIS A 73 -13.14 5.28 -4.46
C HIS A 73 -14.51 4.85 -3.90
N LYS A 74 -15.59 5.29 -4.55
CA LYS A 74 -16.96 4.90 -4.17
C LYS A 74 -17.19 3.39 -4.20
N ARG A 75 -16.57 2.67 -5.15
CA ARG A 75 -16.63 1.20 -5.20
C ARG A 75 -15.92 0.57 -4.00
N LEU A 76 -14.72 1.03 -3.66
CA LEU A 76 -13.98 0.53 -2.50
C LEU A 76 -14.69 0.88 -1.19
N GLU A 77 -15.22 2.09 -1.05
CA GLU A 77 -16.01 2.52 0.11
C GLU A 77 -17.26 1.67 0.28
N LYS A 78 -17.97 1.33 -0.80
CA LYS A 78 -19.12 0.43 -0.75
C LYS A 78 -18.73 -0.97 -0.25
N LEU A 79 -17.59 -1.49 -0.70
CA LEU A 79 -17.06 -2.77 -0.22
C LEU A 79 -16.68 -2.69 1.27
N ALA A 80 -15.93 -1.66 1.67
CA ALA A 80 -15.49 -1.46 3.05
C ALA A 80 -16.66 -1.21 4.00
N SER A 81 -17.67 -0.45 3.59
CA SER A 81 -18.91 -0.27 4.34
C SER A 81 -19.62 -1.60 4.55
N LYS A 82 -19.75 -2.41 3.50
CA LYS A 82 -20.42 -3.72 3.64
C LYS A 82 -19.64 -4.67 4.53
N CYS A 83 -18.31 -4.64 4.44
CA CYS A 83 -17.39 -5.38 5.30
C CYS A 83 -17.54 -4.94 6.77
N SER A 84 -17.62 -3.64 7.01
CA SER A 84 -17.85 -3.07 8.34
C SER A 84 -19.20 -3.48 8.94
N GLU A 85 -20.30 -3.46 8.17
CA GLU A 85 -21.62 -3.91 8.62
C GLU A 85 -21.64 -5.38 9.05
N LEU A 86 -20.85 -6.21 8.36
CA LEU A 86 -20.79 -7.65 8.58
C LEU A 86 -19.69 -8.07 9.57
N TYR A 87 -18.94 -7.11 10.13
CA TYR A 87 -17.74 -7.38 10.94
C TYR A 87 -16.75 -8.33 10.25
N LEU A 88 -16.62 -8.19 8.93
CA LEU A 88 -15.73 -8.99 8.09
C LEU A 88 -14.60 -8.09 7.58
N PRO A 89 -13.33 -8.31 7.95
CA PRO A 89 -12.22 -7.51 7.45
C PRO A 89 -12.06 -7.61 5.92
N LEU A 90 -11.73 -6.47 5.30
CA LEU A 90 -11.41 -6.31 3.88
C LEU A 90 -9.89 -6.21 3.69
N LEU A 91 -9.35 -7.19 2.97
CA LEU A 91 -7.94 -7.28 2.64
C LEU A 91 -7.71 -6.76 1.22
N VAL A 92 -6.92 -5.70 1.10
CA VAL A 92 -6.50 -5.14 -0.19
C VAL A 92 -5.18 -5.78 -0.61
N ASP A 93 -5.20 -6.50 -1.72
CA ASP A 93 -4.01 -7.14 -2.27
C ASP A 93 -3.01 -6.10 -2.82
N ALA A 94 -1.72 -6.36 -2.60
CA ALA A 94 -0.65 -5.67 -3.29
C ALA A 94 -0.43 -6.24 -4.69
N GLU A 95 0.13 -5.41 -5.57
CA GLU A 95 0.50 -5.76 -6.94
C GLU A 95 1.96 -5.36 -7.21
N TYR A 96 2.28 -4.95 -8.43
CA TYR A 96 3.62 -4.56 -8.85
C TYR A 96 3.86 -3.07 -8.60
N THR A 97 5.13 -2.68 -8.51
CA THR A 97 5.52 -1.35 -8.00
C THR A 97 4.93 -0.23 -8.85
N SER A 98 4.75 -0.38 -10.16
CA SER A 98 4.23 0.70 -11.01
C SER A 98 2.84 1.22 -10.60
N VAL A 99 2.00 0.38 -9.99
CA VAL A 99 0.64 0.73 -9.54
C VAL A 99 0.47 0.77 -8.01
N GLN A 100 1.42 0.22 -7.25
CA GLN A 100 1.29 0.07 -5.80
C GLN A 100 1.00 1.38 -5.06
N PRO A 101 1.60 2.55 -5.40
CA PRO A 101 1.28 3.80 -4.70
C PRO A 101 -0.19 4.20 -4.82
N ALA A 102 -0.84 3.96 -5.97
CA ALA A 102 -2.28 4.18 -6.11
C ALA A 102 -3.08 3.20 -5.25
N ILE A 103 -2.70 1.92 -5.21
CA ILE A 103 -3.37 0.90 -4.37
C ILE A 103 -3.28 1.28 -2.89
N ASP A 104 -2.10 1.68 -2.43
CA ASP A 104 -1.86 2.12 -1.05
C ASP A 104 -2.63 3.42 -0.76
N TYR A 105 -2.73 4.35 -1.71
CA TYR A 105 -3.58 5.55 -1.61
C TYR A 105 -5.04 5.19 -1.33
N PHE A 106 -5.65 4.32 -2.15
CA PHE A 106 -7.01 3.84 -1.94
C PHE A 106 -7.19 3.15 -0.57
N THR A 107 -6.22 2.30 -0.23
CA THR A 107 -6.25 1.50 1.00
C THR A 107 -6.20 2.39 2.23
N TYR A 108 -5.30 3.37 2.25
CA TYR A 108 -5.06 4.21 3.41
C TYR A 108 -6.09 5.32 3.54
N SER A 109 -6.65 5.85 2.44
CA SER A 109 -7.82 6.72 2.53
C SER A 109 -9.03 5.97 3.11
N ALA A 110 -9.25 4.71 2.68
CA ALA A 110 -10.32 3.89 3.23
C ALA A 110 -10.06 3.51 4.70
N SER A 111 -8.81 3.24 5.07
CA SER A 111 -8.43 2.93 6.45
C SER A 111 -8.77 4.08 7.41
N ILE A 112 -8.54 5.33 7.00
CA ILE A 112 -8.92 6.50 7.81
C ILE A 112 -10.43 6.54 8.07
N SER A 113 -11.25 6.23 7.06
CA SER A 113 -12.70 6.25 7.18
C SER A 113 -13.26 5.09 8.02
N PHE A 114 -12.73 3.88 7.83
CA PHE A 114 -13.34 2.64 8.32
C PHE A 114 -12.62 1.99 9.51
N ASN A 115 -11.32 2.21 9.70
CA ASN A 115 -10.63 1.63 10.86
C ASN A 115 -10.94 2.43 12.12
N LYS A 116 -11.28 1.73 13.20
CA LYS A 116 -11.54 2.30 14.52
C LYS A 116 -10.43 1.87 15.49
N ARG A 117 -10.47 2.37 16.73
CA ARG A 117 -9.48 2.03 17.76
C ARG A 117 -9.48 0.57 18.16
N ASP A 118 -10.62 -0.10 18.04
CA ASP A 118 -10.80 -1.44 18.62
C ASP A 118 -10.58 -2.55 17.58
N VAL A 119 -10.87 -2.30 16.31
CA VAL A 119 -10.66 -3.26 15.22
C VAL A 119 -10.45 -2.55 13.87
N PRO A 120 -9.52 -3.01 13.02
CA PRO A 120 -9.40 -2.49 11.67
C PRO A 120 -10.35 -3.26 10.74
N ILE A 121 -11.02 -2.53 9.85
CA ILE A 121 -11.83 -3.12 8.79
C ILE A 121 -10.99 -3.30 7.53
N VAL A 122 -10.12 -2.34 7.22
CA VAL A 122 -9.30 -2.32 6.01
C VAL A 122 -7.88 -2.74 6.35
N PHE A 123 -7.38 -3.72 5.59
CA PHE A 123 -6.01 -4.23 5.68
C PHE A 123 -5.26 -3.97 4.38
N GLY A 124 -4.12 -3.28 4.46
CA GLY A 124 -3.19 -3.13 3.34
C GLY A 124 -2.16 -4.25 3.28
N THR A 125 -1.64 -4.57 2.10
CA THR A 125 -0.60 -5.60 1.95
C THR A 125 0.77 -4.97 1.74
N ILE A 126 1.73 -5.31 2.60
CA ILE A 126 3.15 -4.96 2.44
C ILE A 126 3.92 -6.17 1.92
N GLN A 127 4.81 -5.92 0.96
CA GLN A 127 5.64 -6.93 0.32
C GLN A 127 7.11 -6.74 0.75
N ALA A 128 7.59 -7.59 1.65
CA ALA A 128 8.91 -7.51 2.28
C ALA A 128 10.10 -7.80 1.35
N TYR A 129 9.87 -8.19 0.11
CA TYR A 129 10.92 -8.25 -0.91
C TYR A 129 11.34 -6.86 -1.40
N LEU A 130 10.54 -5.81 -1.16
CA LEU A 130 10.87 -4.43 -1.50
C LEU A 130 11.75 -3.82 -0.41
N LYS A 131 12.82 -3.14 -0.82
CA LYS A 131 13.76 -2.48 0.09
C LYS A 131 13.12 -1.40 0.97
N ASP A 132 11.96 -0.87 0.57
CA ASP A 132 11.23 0.19 1.29
C ASP A 132 10.16 -0.34 2.26
N ALA A 133 9.99 -1.66 2.36
CA ALA A 133 8.87 -2.26 3.08
C ALA A 133 8.87 -1.93 4.57
N GLU A 134 10.02 -2.02 5.23
CA GLU A 134 10.16 -1.74 6.66
C GLU A 134 9.84 -0.27 6.97
N GLU A 135 10.39 0.67 6.20
CA GLU A 135 10.11 2.10 6.38
C GLU A 135 8.63 2.41 6.16
N ARG A 136 7.98 1.75 5.19
CA ARG A 136 6.53 1.91 4.94
C ARG A 136 5.70 1.37 6.10
N VAL A 137 6.05 0.22 6.66
CA VAL A 137 5.37 -0.38 7.84
C VAL A 137 5.44 0.56 9.04
N VAL A 138 6.63 1.11 9.32
CA VAL A 138 6.82 2.05 10.43
C VAL A 138 6.01 3.31 10.21
N LYS A 139 6.16 3.99 9.06
CA LYS A 139 5.47 5.26 8.78
C LYS A 139 3.95 5.13 8.82
N VAL A 140 3.38 4.06 8.27
CA VAL A 140 1.91 3.87 8.28
C VAL A 140 1.39 3.56 9.68
N ALA A 141 2.10 2.75 10.46
CA ALA A 141 1.69 2.41 11.82
C ALA A 141 1.76 3.64 12.76
N GLU A 142 2.82 4.44 12.66
CA GLU A 142 2.96 5.67 13.44
C GLU A 142 1.93 6.73 13.06
N ASP A 143 1.61 6.87 11.77
CA ASP A 143 0.56 7.78 11.32
C ASP A 143 -0.83 7.33 11.81
N ALA A 144 -1.13 6.03 11.78
CA ALA A 144 -2.35 5.46 12.33
C ALA A 144 -2.47 5.72 13.85
N GLU A 145 -1.39 5.53 14.61
CA GLU A 145 -1.34 5.84 16.05
C GLU A 145 -1.59 7.32 16.33
N ARG A 146 -0.94 8.23 15.59
CA ARG A 146 -1.17 9.68 15.72
C ARG A 146 -2.62 10.07 15.42
N ARG A 147 -3.26 9.37 14.48
CA ARG A 147 -4.68 9.54 14.15
C ARG A 147 -5.62 8.85 15.14
N GLY A 148 -5.10 8.01 16.03
CA GLY A 148 -5.87 7.24 16.99
C GLY A 148 -6.78 6.21 16.32
N ILE A 149 -6.34 5.57 15.24
CA ILE A 149 -7.01 4.47 14.55
C ILE A 149 -6.11 3.22 14.56
N MET A 150 -6.70 2.03 14.47
CA MET A 150 -5.90 0.80 14.38
C MET A 150 -5.37 0.59 12.95
N VAL A 151 -4.07 0.30 12.84
CA VAL A 151 -3.49 -0.09 11.56
C VAL A 151 -3.75 -1.58 11.29
N GLY A 152 -4.20 -1.93 10.08
CA GLY A 152 -4.35 -3.32 9.64
C GLY A 152 -3.40 -3.61 8.49
N LEU A 153 -2.47 -4.55 8.65
CA LEU A 153 -1.53 -4.95 7.58
C LEU A 153 -1.50 -6.46 7.35
N LYS A 154 -1.34 -6.86 6.10
CA LYS A 154 -0.90 -8.21 5.72
C LYS A 154 0.56 -8.12 5.28
N LEU A 155 1.40 -8.97 5.85
CA LEU A 155 2.79 -9.10 5.44
C LEU A 155 2.94 -10.32 4.54
N VAL A 156 3.52 -10.11 3.36
CA VAL A 156 3.98 -11.16 2.43
C VAL A 156 5.43 -10.91 2.08
N ARG A 157 6.15 -11.91 1.56
CA ARG A 157 7.44 -11.66 0.90
C ARG A 157 7.23 -10.89 -0.41
N GLY A 158 6.43 -11.42 -1.32
CA GLY A 158 6.11 -10.75 -2.59
C GLY A 158 5.94 -11.77 -3.71
N ALA A 159 5.29 -11.37 -4.81
CA ALA A 159 4.96 -12.26 -5.92
C ALA A 159 5.53 -11.82 -7.28
N TYR A 160 6.13 -10.62 -7.36
CA TYR A 160 6.48 -9.98 -8.63
C TYR A 160 7.99 -9.80 -8.86
N ILE A 161 8.86 -10.52 -8.12
CA ILE A 161 10.34 -10.46 -8.16
C ILE A 161 10.90 -10.33 -9.59
N SER A 162 10.53 -11.26 -10.48
CA SER A 162 11.04 -11.30 -11.86
C SER A 162 10.56 -10.12 -12.71
N ARG A 163 9.35 -9.61 -12.46
CA ARG A 163 8.80 -8.46 -13.17
C ARG A 163 9.54 -7.18 -12.75
N GLU A 164 9.71 -6.99 -11.45
CA GLU A 164 10.38 -5.80 -10.90
C GLU A 164 11.84 -5.72 -11.35
N THR A 165 12.56 -6.85 -11.28
CA THR A 165 13.96 -6.92 -11.71
C THR A 165 14.10 -6.56 -13.18
N LYS A 166 13.28 -7.16 -14.06
CA LYS A 166 13.30 -6.88 -15.50
C LYS A 166 12.99 -5.42 -15.81
N LEU A 167 12.01 -4.84 -15.12
CA LEU A 167 11.62 -3.45 -15.31
C LEU A 167 12.75 -2.49 -14.91
N ALA A 168 13.31 -2.67 -13.71
CA ALA A 168 14.43 -1.85 -13.23
C ALA A 168 15.63 -1.91 -14.20
N SER A 169 15.99 -3.11 -14.66
CA SER A 169 17.06 -3.28 -15.67
C SER A 169 16.74 -2.60 -17.00
N SER A 170 15.51 -2.72 -17.53
CA SER A 170 15.12 -2.05 -18.78
C SER A 170 15.19 -0.52 -18.69
N LEU A 171 15.01 0.01 -17.48
CA LEU A 171 15.08 1.44 -17.21
C LEU A 171 16.50 1.88 -16.84
N GLN A 172 17.47 0.96 -16.69
CA GLN A 172 18.80 1.25 -16.14
C GLN A 172 18.71 1.92 -14.74
N ALA A 173 17.79 1.43 -13.91
CA ALA A 173 17.59 1.88 -12.54
C ALA A 173 17.99 0.78 -11.54
N ASP A 174 18.28 1.18 -10.30
CA ASP A 174 18.50 0.23 -9.22
C ASP A 174 17.26 -0.62 -8.95
N SER A 175 17.48 -1.90 -8.71
CA SER A 175 16.41 -2.83 -8.39
C SER A 175 15.71 -2.43 -7.09
N PRO A 176 14.36 -2.35 -7.08
CA PRO A 176 13.60 -2.00 -5.87
C PRO A 176 13.56 -3.14 -4.86
N ILE A 177 13.94 -4.35 -5.27
CA ILE A 177 13.91 -5.54 -4.44
C ILE A 177 15.26 -5.79 -3.77
N HIS A 178 15.25 -6.52 -2.66
CA HIS A 178 16.46 -6.99 -2.01
C HIS A 178 17.35 -7.83 -2.94
N SER A 179 18.66 -7.77 -2.71
CA SER A 179 19.67 -8.44 -3.56
C SER A 179 19.66 -9.95 -3.39
N CYS A 180 19.24 -10.46 -2.22
CA CYS A 180 19.12 -11.88 -1.98
C CYS A 180 17.89 -12.25 -1.14
N ILE A 181 17.56 -13.55 -1.14
CA ILE A 181 16.42 -14.09 -0.40
C ILE A 181 16.57 -13.91 1.12
N ARG A 182 17.80 -13.95 1.65
CA ARG A 182 18.06 -13.78 3.08
C ARG A 182 17.63 -12.38 3.54
N ASP A 183 18.00 -11.35 2.80
CA ASP A 183 17.60 -9.97 3.11
C ASP A 183 16.06 -9.79 3.06
N THR A 184 15.37 -10.50 2.16
CA THR A 184 13.90 -10.53 2.13
C THR A 184 13.30 -11.23 3.35
N HIS A 185 13.97 -12.26 3.87
CA HIS A 185 13.55 -12.93 5.11
C HIS A 185 13.76 -12.00 6.31
N GLU A 186 14.94 -11.41 6.43
CA GLU A 186 15.27 -10.44 7.47
C GLU A 186 14.27 -9.28 7.48
N CYS A 187 13.95 -8.69 6.32
CA CYS A 187 12.95 -7.63 6.22
C CYS A 187 11.54 -8.11 6.63
N TYR A 188 11.14 -9.31 6.21
CA TYR A 188 9.83 -9.88 6.61
C TYR A 188 9.73 -10.06 8.12
N ASP A 189 10.76 -10.65 8.73
CA ASP A 189 10.80 -10.98 10.14
C ASP A 189 10.86 -9.68 10.99
N SER A 190 11.63 -8.67 10.56
CA SER A 190 11.64 -7.34 11.18
C SER A 190 10.26 -6.65 11.12
N CYS A 191 9.62 -6.66 9.94
CA CYS A 191 8.26 -6.10 9.79
C CYS A 191 7.25 -6.84 10.68
N ALA A 192 7.36 -8.16 10.77
CA ALA A 192 6.48 -8.99 11.59
C ALA A 192 6.68 -8.71 13.08
N ALA A 193 7.92 -8.68 13.56
CA ALA A 193 8.25 -8.34 14.94
C ALA A 193 7.70 -6.96 15.33
N PHE A 194 7.94 -5.95 14.50
CA PHE A 194 7.41 -4.60 14.72
C PHE A 194 5.89 -4.58 14.80
N MET A 195 5.20 -5.24 13.88
CA MET A 195 3.73 -5.29 13.89
C MET A 195 3.17 -6.10 15.05
N LEU A 196 3.85 -7.15 15.50
CA LEU A 196 3.46 -7.91 16.70
C LEU A 196 3.57 -7.05 17.97
N GLU A 197 4.56 -6.15 18.06
CA GLU A 197 4.61 -5.17 19.14
C GLU A 197 3.43 -4.20 19.09
N LYS A 198 3.03 -3.74 17.90
CA LYS A 198 1.83 -2.89 17.72
C LYS A 198 0.56 -3.64 18.12
N VAL A 199 0.44 -4.92 17.77
CA VAL A 199 -0.65 -5.78 18.22
C VAL A 199 -0.67 -5.90 19.75
N ALA A 200 0.48 -6.17 20.38
CA ALA A 200 0.59 -6.28 21.83
C ALA A 200 0.20 -4.99 22.57
N LYS A 201 0.46 -3.83 21.95
CA LYS A 201 0.07 -2.49 22.46
C LYS A 201 -1.39 -2.12 22.14
N GLY A 202 -2.11 -2.94 21.38
CA GLY A 202 -3.49 -2.66 20.96
C GLY A 202 -3.60 -1.56 19.90
N SER A 203 -2.52 -1.24 19.18
CA SER A 203 -2.51 -0.20 18.14
C SER A 203 -2.42 -0.75 16.71
N GLY A 204 -2.32 -2.07 16.54
CA GLY A 204 -2.26 -2.70 15.23
C GLY A 204 -2.89 -4.09 15.15
N SER A 205 -3.12 -4.54 13.92
CA SER A 205 -3.54 -5.89 13.57
C SER A 205 -2.72 -6.37 12.37
N VAL A 206 -2.28 -7.62 12.41
CA VAL A 206 -1.40 -8.17 11.37
C VAL A 206 -1.84 -9.55 10.89
N VAL A 207 -1.74 -9.77 9.58
CA VAL A 207 -1.83 -11.09 8.93
C VAL A 207 -0.44 -11.48 8.44
N LEU A 208 0.14 -12.52 9.04
CA LEU A 208 1.41 -13.09 8.61
C LEU A 208 1.16 -14.14 7.53
N ALA A 209 1.28 -13.75 6.25
CA ALA A 209 1.05 -14.64 5.12
C ALA A 209 2.38 -15.27 4.64
N THR A 210 2.65 -16.48 5.13
CA THR A 210 3.86 -17.25 4.83
C THR A 210 3.58 -18.76 4.86
N HIS A 211 4.30 -19.51 4.03
CA HIS A 211 4.37 -20.98 4.10
C HIS A 211 5.73 -21.46 4.63
N ASN A 212 6.64 -20.54 4.98
CA ASN A 212 7.93 -20.88 5.56
C ASN A 212 7.74 -21.09 7.06
N ILE A 213 8.05 -22.30 7.53
CA ILE A 213 7.93 -22.69 8.95
C ILE A 213 8.90 -21.96 9.88
N ASN A 214 10.00 -21.43 9.33
CA ASN A 214 11.01 -20.70 10.08
C ASN A 214 10.71 -19.19 10.19
N SER A 215 9.57 -18.74 9.64
CA SER A 215 9.08 -17.36 9.76
C SER A 215 8.36 -17.12 11.08
#